data_AF-A0A959Q019-F1
#
_entry.id   AF-A0A959Q019-F1
#
_cell.length_a   1.000
_cell.length_b   1.000
_cell.length_c   1.000
_cell.angle_alpha   90.00
_cell.angle_beta   90.00
_cell.angle_gamma   90.00
#
_symmetry.space_group_name_H-M   'P 1'
#
loop_
_entity.id
_entity.type
_entity.pdbx_description
1 polymer ?
#
loop_
_entity_poly.entity_id
_entity_poly.type
_entity_poly.pdbx_seq_one_letter_code
_entity_poly.pdbx_strand_id
1 'polypeptide(L)'
;MKLTGLILAGIEFGQNILYLGLQDFSLLLYHLQVSMAEQPNDSDWQTYLANVGRWREQYLAQRNRDLAELLTDEHLTATEQFRITLKKMEEEAEILNRCQEQNSRSAMMQSLKNLCINGLIPEEDFQHFSITVQEKLYQWLEEADADL
;
A
#
# COMPACT_ATOMS: atom_id res chain seq x y z
N MET A 1 -61.14 -27.46 2.72
CA MET A 1 -60.29 -26.58 1.88
C MET A 1 -59.13 -26.01 2.73
N LYS A 2 -58.18 -26.85 3.16
CA LYS A 2 -57.06 -26.44 4.05
C LYS A 2 -55.72 -27.18 3.80
N LEU A 3 -55.57 -27.89 2.68
CA LEU A 3 -54.36 -28.68 2.37
C LEU A 3 -53.40 -27.98 1.39
N THR A 4 -53.84 -26.94 0.68
CA THR A 4 -53.02 -26.20 -0.27
C THR A 4 -52.11 -25.16 0.38
N GLY A 5 -52.47 -24.62 1.56
CA GLY A 5 -51.68 -23.60 2.24
C GLY A 5 -50.39 -24.11 2.89
N LEU A 6 -50.37 -25.34 3.39
CA LEU A 6 -49.18 -25.90 4.06
C LEU A 6 -48.06 -26.29 3.08
N ILE A 7 -48.42 -26.70 1.86
CA ILE A 7 -47.44 -27.09 0.83
C ILE A 7 -46.74 -25.85 0.27
N LEU A 8 -47.45 -24.74 0.05
CA LEU A 8 -46.83 -23.48 -0.39
C LEU A 8 -45.87 -22.92 0.66
N ALA A 9 -46.25 -22.92 1.94
CA ALA A 9 -45.38 -22.44 3.01
C ALA A 9 -44.08 -23.26 3.16
N GLY A 10 -44.14 -24.58 2.95
CA GLY A 10 -42.96 -25.44 2.96
C GLY A 10 -42.00 -25.23 1.77
N ILE A 11 -42.55 -24.90 0.60
CA ILE A 11 -41.75 -24.60 -0.62
C ILE A 11 -41.08 -23.22 -0.50
N GLU A 12 -41.80 -22.21 -0.02
CA GLU A 12 -41.24 -20.87 0.20
C GLU A 12 -40.15 -20.90 1.29
N PHE A 13 -40.32 -21.68 2.35
CA PHE A 13 -39.30 -21.83 3.40
C PHE A 13 -38.05 -22.56 2.90
N GLY A 14 -38.22 -23.60 2.07
CA GLY A 14 -37.10 -24.31 1.44
C GLY A 14 -36.32 -23.47 0.43
N GLN A 15 -36.98 -22.63 -0.34
CA GLN A 15 -36.33 -21.69 -1.27
C GLN A 15 -35.56 -20.60 -0.53
N ASN A 16 -36.09 -20.09 0.60
CA ASN A 16 -35.41 -19.06 1.40
C ASN A 16 -34.13 -19.59 2.08
N ILE A 17 -34.14 -20.84 2.57
CA ILE A 17 -32.95 -21.50 3.15
C ILE A 17 -31.88 -21.78 2.08
N LEU A 18 -32.29 -22.20 0.87
CA LEU A 18 -31.36 -22.37 -0.26
C LEU A 18 -30.76 -21.03 -0.70
N TYR A 19 -31.54 -19.94 -0.70
CA TYR A 19 -31.06 -18.61 -1.07
C TYR A 19 -30.09 -18.02 -0.04
N LEU A 20 -30.38 -18.19 1.25
CA LEU A 20 -29.50 -17.78 2.34
C LEU A 20 -28.18 -18.58 2.33
N GLY A 21 -28.25 -19.91 2.14
CA GLY A 21 -27.06 -20.75 2.03
C GLY A 21 -26.20 -20.46 0.80
N LEU A 22 -26.80 -20.06 -0.33
CA LEU A 22 -26.09 -19.66 -1.54
C LEU A 22 -25.46 -18.26 -1.43
N GLN A 23 -26.09 -17.33 -0.71
CA GLN A 23 -25.50 -16.02 -0.41
C GLN A 23 -24.29 -16.16 0.50
N ASP A 24 -24.36 -16.98 1.54
CA ASP A 24 -23.22 -17.26 2.43
C ASP A 24 -22.07 -17.94 1.69
N PHE A 25 -22.37 -18.85 0.75
CA PHE A 25 -21.35 -19.49 -0.08
C PHE A 25 -20.75 -18.51 -1.10
N SER A 26 -21.54 -17.59 -1.66
CA SER A 26 -21.03 -16.53 -2.54
C SER A 26 -20.15 -15.54 -1.78
N LEU A 27 -20.49 -15.20 -0.53
CA LEU A 27 -19.66 -14.37 0.34
C LEU A 27 -18.38 -15.09 0.74
N LEU A 28 -18.46 -16.38 1.07
CA LEU A 28 -17.29 -17.21 1.36
C LEU A 28 -16.40 -17.36 0.13
N LEU A 29 -16.96 -17.57 -1.07
CA LEU A 29 -16.19 -17.62 -2.30
C LEU A 29 -15.59 -16.25 -2.65
N TYR A 30 -16.32 -15.15 -2.42
CA TYR A 30 -15.78 -13.80 -2.56
C TYR A 30 -14.63 -13.58 -1.57
N HIS A 31 -14.79 -13.91 -0.29
CA HIS A 31 -13.71 -13.80 0.70
C HIS A 31 -12.54 -14.75 0.43
N LEU A 32 -12.79 -15.96 -0.08
CA LEU A 32 -11.74 -16.91 -0.45
C LEU A 32 -10.98 -16.44 -1.70
N GLN A 33 -11.70 -15.93 -2.69
CA GLN A 33 -11.14 -15.39 -3.94
C GLN A 33 -10.40 -14.06 -3.70
N VAL A 34 -10.88 -13.23 -2.78
CA VAL A 34 -10.18 -12.05 -2.26
C VAL A 34 -8.94 -12.48 -1.47
N SER A 35 -9.01 -13.51 -0.61
CA SER A 35 -7.85 -14.00 0.15
C SER A 35 -6.76 -14.65 -0.72
N MET A 36 -7.15 -15.22 -1.87
CA MET A 36 -6.21 -15.79 -2.84
C MET A 36 -5.61 -14.73 -3.79
N ALA A 37 -6.22 -13.54 -3.86
CA ALA A 37 -5.74 -12.41 -4.66
C ALA A 37 -4.73 -11.52 -3.92
N GLU A 38 -4.46 -11.73 -2.63
CA GLU A 38 -3.63 -10.81 -1.82
C GLU A 38 -2.12 -10.92 -2.04
N GLN A 39 -1.64 -11.97 -2.72
CA GLN A 39 -0.21 -12.19 -2.85
C GLN A 39 0.34 -11.58 -4.15
N PRO A 40 1.41 -10.77 -4.06
CA PRO A 40 2.05 -10.21 -5.24
C PRO A 40 2.56 -11.30 -6.18
N ASN A 41 2.26 -11.13 -7.47
CA ASN A 41 2.64 -12.10 -8.50
C ASN A 41 4.13 -11.94 -8.88
N ASP A 42 4.62 -12.82 -9.76
CA ASP A 42 6.04 -12.81 -10.18
C ASP A 42 6.41 -11.51 -10.91
N SER A 43 5.47 -10.94 -11.68
CA SER A 43 5.66 -9.68 -12.38
C SER A 43 5.82 -8.53 -11.39
N ASP A 44 5.01 -8.48 -10.32
CA ASP A 44 5.11 -7.44 -9.29
C ASP A 44 6.47 -7.48 -8.59
N TRP A 45 6.96 -8.68 -8.30
CA TRP A 45 8.30 -8.86 -7.73
C TRP A 45 9.41 -8.37 -8.66
N GLN A 46 9.32 -8.67 -9.96
CA GLN A 46 10.29 -8.17 -10.94
C GLN A 46 10.20 -6.65 -11.10
N THR A 47 8.99 -6.07 -11.13
CA THR A 47 8.79 -4.62 -11.16
C THR A 47 9.44 -3.96 -9.95
N TYR A 48 9.22 -4.50 -8.75
CA TYR A 48 9.85 -4.01 -7.52
C TYR A 48 11.38 -4.05 -7.60
N LEU A 49 11.97 -5.19 -7.93
CA LEU A 49 13.43 -5.34 -8.02
C LEU A 49 14.06 -4.41 -9.06
N ALA A 50 13.39 -4.23 -10.20
CA ALA A 50 13.88 -3.38 -11.28
C ALA A 50 13.87 -1.89 -10.92
N ASN A 51 12.99 -1.47 -10.01
CA ASN A 51 12.77 -0.05 -9.72
C ASN A 51 13.22 0.41 -8.34
N VAL A 52 13.34 -0.46 -7.33
CA VAL A 52 13.64 -0.05 -5.95
C VAL A 52 14.92 0.79 -5.82
N GLY A 53 15.98 0.41 -6.54
CA GLY A 53 17.21 1.19 -6.59
C GLY A 53 17.00 2.57 -7.22
N ARG A 54 16.24 2.65 -8.32
CA ARG A 54 15.92 3.92 -8.99
C ARG A 54 15.14 4.86 -8.08
N TRP A 55 14.10 4.35 -7.41
CA TRP A 55 13.27 5.12 -6.49
C TRP A 55 14.09 5.75 -5.36
N ARG A 56 14.97 4.95 -4.75
CA ARG A 56 15.87 5.44 -3.69
C ARG A 56 16.79 6.55 -4.18
N GLU A 57 17.42 6.36 -5.34
CA GLU A 57 18.32 7.37 -5.90
C GLU A 57 17.58 8.66 -6.29
N GLN A 58 16.38 8.55 -6.86
CA GLN A 58 15.55 9.71 -7.20
C GLN A 58 15.13 10.48 -5.95
N TYR A 59 14.67 9.77 -4.91
CA TYR A 59 14.32 10.36 -3.62
C TYR A 59 15.51 11.07 -2.98
N LEU A 60 16.65 10.39 -2.87
CA LEU A 60 17.87 10.95 -2.29
C LEU A 60 18.40 12.15 -3.08
N ALA A 61 18.34 12.10 -4.42
CA ALA A 61 18.70 13.24 -5.25
C ALA A 61 17.82 14.46 -4.96
N GLN A 62 16.51 14.27 -4.73
CA GLN A 62 15.63 15.36 -4.31
C GLN A 62 15.99 15.85 -2.90
N ARG A 63 16.08 14.96 -1.90
CA ARG A 63 16.41 15.34 -0.52
C ARG A 63 17.74 16.07 -0.42
N ASN A 64 18.76 15.64 -1.18
CA ASN A 64 20.06 16.30 -1.23
C ASN A 64 19.98 17.74 -1.79
N ARG A 65 19.10 17.99 -2.76
CA ARG A 65 18.85 19.36 -3.25
C ARG A 65 18.23 20.22 -2.16
N ASP A 66 17.18 19.72 -1.50
CA ASP A 66 16.50 20.43 -0.42
C ASP A 66 17.47 20.75 0.75
N LEU A 67 18.34 19.80 1.11
CA LEU A 67 19.37 20.00 2.14
C LEU A 67 20.42 21.03 1.71
N ALA A 68 20.81 21.05 0.43
CA ALA A 68 21.75 22.05 -0.09
C ALA A 68 21.15 23.47 -0.07
N GLU A 69 19.85 23.60 -0.35
CA GLU A 69 19.12 24.86 -0.22
C GLU A 69 19.14 25.36 1.24
N LEU A 70 18.89 24.49 2.22
CA LEU A 70 18.97 24.84 3.65
C LEU A 70 20.37 25.29 4.09
N LEU A 71 21.42 24.68 3.54
CA LEU A 71 22.81 25.07 3.82
C LEU A 71 23.21 26.41 3.20
N THR A 72 22.46 26.87 2.20
CA THR A 72 22.76 28.10 1.44
C THR A 72 21.72 29.21 1.64
N ASP A 73 20.74 28.99 2.52
CA ASP A 73 19.69 29.96 2.81
C ASP A 73 20.26 31.22 3.50
N GLU A 74 20.31 32.33 2.76
CA GLU A 74 20.85 33.61 3.21
C GLU A 74 20.02 34.26 4.34
N HIS A 75 18.81 33.76 4.61
CA HIS A 75 17.97 34.24 5.71
C HIS A 75 18.31 33.61 7.06
N LEU A 76 19.15 32.57 7.07
CA LEU A 76 19.60 31.87 8.28
C LEU A 76 21.05 32.22 8.62
N THR A 77 21.38 32.25 9.91
CA THR A 77 22.78 32.30 10.34
C THR A 77 23.48 30.98 10.03
N ALA A 78 24.81 30.99 9.88
CA ALA A 78 25.59 29.77 9.65
C ALA A 78 25.35 28.66 10.69
N THR A 79 25.11 29.04 11.95
CA THR A 79 24.76 28.09 13.02
C THR A 79 23.38 27.46 12.80
N GLU A 80 22.39 28.25 12.37
CA GLU A 80 21.03 27.76 12.09
C GLU A 80 21.03 26.86 10.85
N GLN A 81 21.68 27.28 9.76
CA GLN A 81 21.88 26.47 8.55
C GLN A 81 22.42 25.09 8.92
N PHE A 82 23.50 25.04 9.71
CA PHE A 82 24.11 23.78 10.14
C PHE A 82 23.15 22.94 10.99
N ARG A 83 22.53 23.52 12.03
CA ARG A 83 21.68 22.77 12.97
C ARG A 83 20.39 22.26 12.33
N ILE A 84 19.74 23.07 11.51
CA ILE A 84 18.50 22.70 10.82
C ILE A 84 18.78 21.61 9.79
N THR A 85 19.84 21.79 8.98
CA THR A 85 20.23 20.77 7.99
C THR A 85 20.60 19.46 8.68
N LEU A 86 21.39 19.49 9.75
CA LEU A 86 21.76 18.27 10.49
C LEU A 86 20.51 17.53 10.99
N LYS A 87 19.55 18.26 11.60
CA LYS A 87 18.30 17.66 12.06
C LYS A 87 17.53 17.02 10.90
N LYS A 88 17.47 17.68 9.74
CA LYS A 88 16.83 17.11 8.54
C LYS A 88 17.55 15.86 8.06
N MET A 89 18.88 15.85 8.01
CA MET A 89 19.65 14.65 7.66
C MET A 89 19.37 13.48 8.60
N GLU A 90 19.19 13.73 9.90
CA GLU A 90 18.82 12.71 10.88
C GLU A 90 17.41 12.16 10.62
N GLU A 91 16.43 13.02 10.37
CA GLU A 91 15.05 12.63 9.99
C GLU A 91 15.05 11.75 8.72
N GLU A 92 15.81 12.15 7.70
CA GLU A 92 15.97 11.40 6.45
C GLU A 92 16.66 10.04 6.67
N ALA A 93 17.67 9.97 7.54
CA ALA A 93 18.35 8.72 7.88
C ALA A 93 17.39 7.71 8.54
N GLU A 94 16.46 8.18 9.39
CA GLU A 94 15.42 7.33 9.96
C GLU A 94 14.45 6.79 8.91
N ILE A 95 14.05 7.61 7.94
CA ILE A 95 13.21 7.17 6.81
C ILE A 95 13.91 6.06 6.03
N LEU A 96 15.18 6.27 5.67
CA LEU A 96 15.97 5.29 4.91
C LEU A 96 16.15 3.98 5.69
N ASN A 97 16.29 4.04 7.02
CA ASN A 97 16.36 2.86 7.86
C ASN A 97 15.06 2.07 7.86
N ARG A 98 13.89 2.72 7.89
CA ARG A 98 12.59 2.06 7.74
C ARG A 98 12.40 1.45 6.34
N CYS A 99 13.00 2.07 5.34
CA CYS A 99 12.92 1.67 3.94
C CYS A 99 14.03 0.70 3.51
N GLN A 100 14.78 0.10 4.45
CA GLN A 100 15.80 -0.89 4.11
C GLN A 100 15.19 -2.03 3.28
N GLU A 101 15.84 -2.33 2.17
CA GLU A 101 15.41 -3.33 1.21
C GLU A 101 15.33 -4.71 1.88
N GLN A 102 14.13 -5.27 1.89
CA GLN A 102 13.96 -6.65 2.29
C GLN A 102 14.14 -7.53 1.05
N ASN A 103 15.22 -8.30 1.02
CA ASN A 103 15.61 -9.16 -0.11
C ASN A 103 14.75 -10.44 -0.24
N SER A 104 13.51 -10.41 0.24
CA SER A 104 12.62 -11.56 0.16
C SER A 104 11.27 -11.17 -0.42
N ARG A 105 10.73 -12.04 -1.26
CA ARG A 105 9.42 -11.86 -1.88
C ARG A 105 8.29 -11.80 -0.85
N SER A 106 8.40 -12.60 0.22
CA SER A 106 7.47 -12.60 1.35
C SER A 106 7.42 -11.26 2.09
N ALA A 107 8.46 -10.44 1.99
CA ALA A 107 8.54 -9.13 2.59
C ALA A 107 8.24 -7.98 1.61
N MET A 108 8.03 -8.27 0.32
CA MET A 108 7.89 -7.23 -0.71
C MET A 108 6.75 -6.27 -0.39
N MET A 109 5.58 -6.77 0.01
CA MET A 109 4.44 -5.90 0.35
C MET A 109 4.76 -4.95 1.51
N GLN A 110 5.48 -5.41 2.52
CA GLN A 110 5.92 -4.56 3.63
C GLN A 110 6.94 -3.51 3.17
N SER A 111 7.86 -3.90 2.28
CA SER A 111 8.83 -2.97 1.71
C SER A 111 8.15 -1.91 0.84
N LEU A 112 7.23 -2.31 -0.06
CA LEU A 112 6.40 -1.41 -0.85
C LEU A 112 5.60 -0.46 0.03
N LYS A 113 4.98 -0.97 1.11
CA LYS A 113 4.27 -0.12 2.08
C LYS A 113 5.19 0.96 2.63
N ASN A 114 6.36 0.57 3.16
CA ASN A 114 7.29 1.53 3.76
C ASN A 114 7.78 2.55 2.74
N LEU A 115 8.15 2.12 1.53
CA LEU A 115 8.58 3.01 0.46
C LEU A 115 7.46 3.97 0.02
N CYS A 116 6.22 3.47 -0.09
CA CYS A 116 5.04 4.25 -0.48
C CYS A 116 4.72 5.35 0.54
N ILE A 117 4.51 5.00 1.81
CA ILE A 117 4.08 5.95 2.84
C ILE A 117 5.15 6.97 3.21
N ASN A 118 6.43 6.70 2.89
CA ASN A 118 7.51 7.67 3.08
C ASN A 118 7.83 8.45 1.79
N GLY A 119 7.05 8.27 0.71
CA GLY A 119 7.16 9.04 -0.54
C GLY A 119 8.36 8.68 -1.42
N LEU A 120 8.92 7.47 -1.29
CA LEU A 120 10.03 7.01 -2.13
C LEU A 120 9.55 6.51 -3.49
N ILE A 121 8.31 6.01 -3.58
CA ILE A 121 7.71 5.55 -4.85
C ILE A 121 6.86 6.69 -5.41
N PRO A 122 7.19 7.25 -6.59
CA PRO A 122 6.32 8.19 -7.28
C PRO A 122 4.99 7.52 -7.67
N GLU A 123 3.86 8.21 -7.52
CA GLU A 123 2.53 7.65 -7.84
C GLU A 123 2.43 7.18 -9.29
N GLU A 124 3.11 7.87 -10.23
CA GLU A 124 3.16 7.46 -11.63
C GLU A 124 3.74 6.06 -11.84
N ASP A 125 4.56 5.56 -10.91
CA ASP A 125 5.14 4.22 -11.00
C ASP A 125 4.20 3.13 -10.49
N PHE A 126 3.07 3.49 -9.85
CA PHE A 126 2.10 2.50 -9.36
C PHE A 126 1.52 1.70 -10.52
N GLN A 127 1.29 2.33 -11.67
CA GLN A 127 0.72 1.72 -12.88
C GLN A 127 1.52 0.50 -13.40
N HIS A 128 2.77 0.32 -12.99
CA HIS A 128 3.63 -0.79 -13.38
C HIS A 128 3.37 -2.08 -12.58
N PHE A 129 2.55 -2.01 -11.56
CA PHE A 129 2.14 -3.15 -10.75
C PHE A 129 0.80 -3.74 -11.20
N SER A 130 0.46 -4.92 -10.71
CA SER A 130 -0.87 -5.49 -10.82
C SER A 130 -1.91 -4.62 -10.10
N ILE A 131 -3.17 -4.71 -10.53
CA ILE A 131 -4.28 -3.94 -9.94
C ILE A 131 -4.37 -4.15 -8.43
N THR A 132 -4.17 -5.37 -7.95
CA THR A 132 -4.16 -5.68 -6.51
C THR A 132 -3.09 -4.89 -5.75
N VAL A 133 -1.87 -4.83 -6.28
CA VAL A 133 -0.78 -4.07 -5.64
C VAL A 133 -1.03 -2.56 -5.76
N GLN A 134 -1.54 -2.08 -6.90
CA GLN A 134 -1.95 -0.68 -7.06
C GLN A 134 -2.99 -0.26 -6.03
N GLU A 135 -4.04 -1.05 -5.83
CA GLU A 135 -5.08 -0.78 -4.83
C GLU A 135 -4.48 -0.67 -3.42
N LYS A 136 -3.50 -1.52 -3.08
CA LYS A 136 -2.79 -1.45 -1.79
C LYS A 136 -1.92 -0.20 -1.67
N LEU A 137 -1.21 0.18 -2.72
CA LEU A 137 -0.38 1.39 -2.72
C LEU A 137 -1.25 2.64 -2.50
N TYR A 138 -2.35 2.78 -3.25
CA TYR A 138 -3.29 3.88 -3.06
C TYR A 138 -3.95 3.87 -1.68
N GLN A 139 -4.35 2.69 -1.19
CA GLN A 139 -4.91 2.54 0.15
C GLN A 139 -3.92 3.04 1.22
N TRP A 140 -2.66 2.63 1.17
CA TRP A 140 -1.67 3.04 2.17
C TRP A 140 -1.32 4.52 2.08
N LEU A 141 -1.34 5.11 0.88
CA LEU A 141 -1.12 6.53 0.70
C LEU A 141 -2.25 7.35 1.33
N GLU A 142 -3.52 6.96 1.07
CA GLU A 142 -4.70 7.60 1.67
C GLU A 142 -4.71 7.47 3.20
N GLU A 143 -4.35 6.30 3.73
CA GLU A 143 -4.23 6.07 5.18
C GLU A 143 -3.15 6.97 5.81
N ALA A 144 -2.02 7.17 5.15
CA ALA A 144 -0.93 8.00 5.65
C ALA A 144 -1.28 9.50 5.65
N ASP A 145 -2.04 9.97 4.65
CA ASP A 145 -2.49 11.36 4.56
C ASP A 145 -3.57 11.69 5.61
N ALA A 146 -4.39 10.70 6.00
CA ALA A 146 -5.44 10.88 7.01
C ALA A 146 -4.88 11.04 8.45
N ASP A 147 -3.63 10.65 8.69
CA ASP A 147 -2.95 10.71 9.99
C ASP A 147 -2.15 12.01 10.21
N LEU A 148 -2.14 12.94 9.25
CA LEU A 148 -1.46 14.26 9.28
C LEU A 148 -2.42 15.42 9.62
#